data_AF-A0A3G9JJ84-F1
#
_entry.id   AF-A0A3G9JJ84-F1
#
_cell.length_a   1.000
_cell.length_b   1.000
_cell.length_c   1.000
_cell.angle_alpha   90.00
_cell.angle_beta   90.00
_cell.angle_gamma   90.00
#
_symmetry.space_group_name_H-M   'P 1'
#
loop_
_entity.id
_entity.type
_entity.pdbx_description
1 polymer ?
#
loop_
_entity_poly.entity_id
_entity_poly.type
_entity_poly.pdbx_seq_one_letter_code
_entity_poly.pdbx_strand_id
1 'polypeptide(L)' 'MEYVYTKYLEAIRFNGQSIDQFQVEIGSMDYGLEIDGIIGFDFMKAAGLVIDTKEMVVNSQG' A
#
# COMPACT_ATOMS: atom_id res chain seq x y z
N MET A 1 23.50 -6.86 4.18
CA MET A 1 22.95 -6.04 3.08
C MET A 1 21.47 -6.34 3.04
N GLU A 2 20.63 -5.31 2.98
CA GLU A 2 19.20 -5.48 2.76
C GLU A 2 18.94 -5.45 1.26
N TYR A 3 18.24 -6.45 0.76
CA TYR A 3 17.90 -6.54 -0.66
C TYR A 3 16.46 -6.09 -0.84
N VAL A 4 16.29 -5.00 -1.57
CA VAL A 4 14.98 -4.53 -2.02
C VAL A 4 14.89 -4.82 -3.52
N TYR A 5 13.79 -5.44 -3.93
CA TYR A 5 13.51 -5.65 -5.34
C TYR A 5 12.12 -5.16 -5.68
N THR A 6 11.97 -4.74 -6.93
CA THR A 6 10.75 -4.13 -7.42
C THR A 6 10.01 -5.11 -8.33
N LYS A 7 8.69 -5.21 -8.17
CA LYS A 7 7.84 -6.11 -8.97
C LYS A 7 6.55 -5.40 -9.36
N TYR A 8 6.05 -5.67 -10.56
CA TYR A 8 4.67 -5.31 -10.92
C TYR A 8 3.71 -6.41 -10.47
N LEU A 9 2.71 -6.02 -9.67
CA LEU A 9 1.57 -6.85 -9.34
C LEU A 9 0.49 -6.67 -10.42
N GLU A 10 -0.16 -7.76 -10.80
CA GLU A 10 -1.23 -7.72 -11.80
C GLU A 10 -2.40 -6.86 -11.33
N ALA A 11 -2.78 -7.00 -10.06
CA ALA A 11 -3.80 -6.18 -9.43
C ALA A 11 -3.61 -6.12 -7.91
N ILE A 12 -3.93 -4.96 -7.33
CA ILE A 12 -4.16 -4.77 -5.89
C ILE A 12 -5.64 -4.46 -5.69
N ARG A 13 -6.31 -5.23 -4.83
CA ARG A 13 -7.73 -5.05 -4.54
C ARG A 13 -7.92 -4.40 -3.18
N PHE A 14 -8.62 -3.28 -3.15
CA PHE A 14 -8.91 -2.54 -1.92
C PHE A 14 -10.34 -2.02 -1.95
N ASN A 15 -11.14 -2.37 -0.94
CA ASN A 15 -12.51 -1.88 -0.77
C ASN A 15 -13.40 -1.94 -2.04
N GLY A 16 -13.31 -3.05 -2.79
CA GLY A 16 -14.07 -3.25 -4.04
C GLY A 16 -13.46 -2.59 -5.29
N GLN A 17 -12.40 -1.79 -5.14
CA GLN A 17 -11.61 -1.26 -6.25
C GLN A 17 -10.46 -2.19 -6.62
N SER A 18 -10.06 -2.18 -7.90
CA SER A 18 -8.87 -2.86 -8.41
C SER A 18 -7.93 -1.82 -8.99
N ILE A 19 -6.67 -1.87 -8.58
CA ILE A 19 -5.58 -1.10 -9.20
C ILE A 19 -4.69 -2.10 -9.91
N ASP A 20 -4.72 -2.05 -11.23
CA ASP A 20 -4.02 -3.00 -12.06
C ASP A 20 -2.60 -2.51 -12.38
N GLN A 21 -1.68 -3.45 -12.64
CA GLN A 21 -0.30 -3.17 -13.05
C GLN A 21 0.45 -2.23 -12.09
N PHE A 22 0.35 -2.49 -10.79
CA PHE A 22 0.94 -1.63 -9.76
C PHE A 22 2.34 -2.10 -9.36
N GLN A 23 3.30 -1.16 -9.29
CA GLN A 23 4.67 -1.46 -8.90
C GLN A 23 4.80 -1.50 -7.37
N VAL A 24 5.41 -2.54 -6.82
CA VAL A 24 5.67 -2.68 -5.38
C VAL A 24 7.14 -2.97 -5.12
N GLU A 25 7.60 -2.59 -3.95
CA GLU A 25 8.91 -2.94 -3.41
C GLU A 25 8.75 -4.10 -2.42
N ILE A 26 9.62 -5.09 -2.53
CA ILE A 26 9.67 -6.23 -1.63
C ILE A 26 11.06 -6.26 -1.00
N GLY A 27 11.09 -6.15 0.32
CA GLY A 27 12.31 -6.07 1.14
C GLY A 27 12.09 -6.68 2.52
N SER A 28 13.06 -6.51 3.42
CA SER A 28 12.90 -6.92 4.81
C SER A 28 11.95 -5.93 5.53
N MET A 29 11.17 -6.41 6.48
CA MET A 29 10.26 -5.60 7.29
C MET A 29 10.71 -5.50 8.76
N ASP A 30 12.03 -5.61 9.00
CA ASP A 30 12.62 -5.56 10.34
C ASP A 30 12.78 -4.10 10.83
N TYR A 31 11.64 -3.46 11.11
CA TYR A 31 11.58 -2.08 11.60
C TYR A 31 11.41 -1.98 13.13
N GLY A 32 11.57 -3.09 13.85
CA GLY A 32 11.31 -3.15 15.30
C GLY A 32 9.83 -3.03 15.68
N LEU A 33 8.92 -3.13 14.71
CA LEU A 33 7.46 -3.12 14.86
C LEU A 33 6.88 -4.25 14.01
N GLU A 34 5.77 -4.84 14.47
CA GLU A 34 5.01 -5.82 13.69
C GLU A 34 4.18 -5.06 12.63
N ILE A 35 4.67 -5.06 11.40
CA ILE A 35 4.00 -4.45 10.24
C ILE A 35 4.01 -5.41 9.06
N ASP A 36 2.87 -5.56 8.38
CA ASP A 36 2.74 -6.45 7.23
C ASP A 36 3.25 -5.82 5.93
N GLY A 37 3.26 -4.49 5.85
CA GLY A 37 3.57 -3.76 4.64
C GLY A 37 3.54 -2.25 4.85
N ILE A 38 4.13 -1.52 3.91
CA ILE A 38 4.06 -0.06 3.85
C ILE A 38 3.15 0.32 2.69
N ILE A 39 2.20 1.23 2.95
CA ILE A 39 1.36 1.82 1.91
C ILE A 39 2.01 3.12 1.46
N GLY A 40 2.44 3.17 0.19
CA GLY A 40 3.02 4.35 -0.43
C GLY A 40 1.97 5.39 -0.86
N PHE A 41 2.39 6.66 -0.99
CA PHE A 41 1.51 7.75 -1.44
C PHE A 41 1.02 7.60 -2.87
N ASP A 42 1.78 6.90 -3.71
CA ASP A 42 1.39 6.50 -5.06
C ASP A 42 0.16 5.58 -5.05
N PHE A 43 0.16 4.56 -4.20
CA PHE A 43 -1.00 3.69 -3.99
C PHE A 43 -2.17 4.49 -3.41
N MET A 44 -1.92 5.29 -2.36
CA MET A 44 -2.97 6.11 -1.75
C MET A 44 -3.66 7.01 -2.77
N LYS A 45 -2.88 7.63 -3.67
CA LYS A 45 -3.41 8.49 -4.73
C LYS A 45 -4.18 7.69 -5.79
N ALA A 46 -3.66 6.51 -6.19
CA ALA A 46 -4.33 5.64 -7.15
C ALA A 46 -5.66 5.08 -6.62
N ALA A 47 -5.71 4.74 -5.33
CA ALA A 47 -6.90 4.21 -4.64
C ALA A 47 -7.86 5.29 -4.12
N GLY A 48 -7.53 6.58 -4.29
CA GLY A 48 -8.33 7.67 -3.74
C GLY A 48 -8.51 7.58 -2.23
N LEU A 49 -7.47 7.19 -1.49
CA LEU A 49 -7.57 6.99 -0.05
C LEU A 49 -7.74 8.30 0.69
N VAL A 50 -8.60 8.27 1.70
CA VAL A 50 -8.80 9.32 2.70
C VAL A 50 -8.42 8.76 4.05
N ILE A 51 -7.41 9.36 4.66
CA ILE A 51 -6.99 9.05 6.04
C ILE A 51 -7.74 10.02 6.95
N ASP A 52 -8.67 9.47 7.75
CA ASP A 52 -9.29 10.21 8.83
C ASP A 52 -8.52 9.93 10.13
N THR A 53 -7.71 10.90 10.54
CA THR A 53 -6.87 10.78 11.75
C THR A 53 -7.64 11.00 13.04
N LYS A 54 -8.85 11.56 12.97
CA LYS A 54 -9.71 11.73 14.15
C LYS A 54 -10.36 10.41 14.52
N GLU A 55 -10.89 9.70 13.53
CA GLU A 55 -11.53 8.40 13.71
C GLU A 55 -10.53 7.24 13.59
N MET A 56 -9.28 7.52 13.19
CA MET A 56 -8.20 6.54 12.97
C MET A 56 -8.60 5.46 11.95
N VAL A 57 -9.20 5.88 10.84
CA VAL A 57 -9.64 4.99 9.76
C VAL A 57 -9.08 5.42 8.40
N VAL A 58 -8.97 4.45 7.49
CA VAL A 58 -8.63 4.67 6.09
C VAL A 58 -9.81 4.23 5.23
N ASN A 59 -10.31 5.13 4.38
CA ASN A 59 -11.39 4.88 3.44
C ASN A 59 -10.91 5.10 2.01
N SER A 60 -11.60 4.54 1.02
CA SER A 60 -11.41 4.90 -0.40
C SER A 60 -12.63 5.68 -0.90
N GLN A 61 -12.41 6.76 -1.63
CA GLN A 61 -13.49 7.36 -2.43
C GLN A 61 -13.58 6.58 -3.74
N GLY A 62 -14.74 5.96 -3.98
CA GLY A 62 -15.09 5.33 -5.26
C GLY A 62 -15.90 6.25 -6.15
#